data_AF-A0A376S7T5-F1
#
_entry.id   AF-A0A376S7T5-F1
#
_cell.length_a   1.000
_cell.length_b   1.000
_cell.length_c   1.000
_cell.angle_alpha   90.00
_cell.angle_beta   90.00
_cell.angle_gamma   90.00
#
_symmetry.space_group_name_H-M   'P 1'
#
loop_
_entity.id
_entity.type
_entity.pdbx_description
1 polymer ?
#
loop_
_entity_poly.entity_id
_entity_poly.type
_entity_poly.pdbx_seq_one_letter_code
_entity_poly.pdbx_strand_id
1 'polypeptide(L)'
;MLSKSRFMFMAAFRDKFNDKVVAEMRGVIDEHGYSPFWQSLGKRFFSMDFSRADFLCGTGQKAFIAELMPKHPIYTHFLSQEAQDVIGQVHPQTAPARAVLEKEGFRYRNYIDIFDGGPTLECDIDRVRAIRKSRLVEVAEGQPAQGDFPACLVANENYHHFRVVLVRTDSSDRAFDFNRRTTRCPEMPRRDRVRLVRLCAEEKTA
;
A
#
# COMPACT_ATOMS: atom_id res chain seq x y z
N MET A 1 7.00 3.08 -7.07
CA MET A 1 7.46 4.25 -6.28
C MET A 1 6.38 4.76 -5.31
N LEU A 2 5.17 5.07 -5.79
CA LEU A 2 4.08 5.69 -5.00
C LEU A 2 3.57 4.91 -3.76
N SER A 3 3.65 3.58 -3.76
CA SER A 3 3.29 2.80 -2.55
C SER A 3 4.32 2.97 -1.44
N LYS A 4 5.60 2.86 -1.78
CA LYS A 4 6.69 2.89 -0.80
C LYS A 4 7.00 4.31 -0.28
N SER A 5 6.68 5.37 -1.02
CA SER A 5 6.78 6.74 -0.51
C SER A 5 5.87 6.98 0.72
N ARG A 6 4.70 6.32 0.78
CA ARG A 6 3.81 6.36 1.94
C ARG A 6 4.45 5.73 3.18
N PHE A 7 5.18 4.63 3.01
CA PHE A 7 5.93 4.01 4.11
C PHE A 7 7.09 4.89 4.58
N MET A 8 7.76 5.62 3.68
CA MET A 8 8.77 6.60 4.08
C MET A 8 8.17 7.74 4.92
N PHE A 9 6.96 8.20 4.57
CA PHE A 9 6.23 9.19 5.36
C PHE A 9 5.87 8.64 6.74
N MET A 10 5.31 7.43 6.80
CA MET A 10 5.00 6.75 8.06
C MET A 10 6.24 6.56 8.95
N ALA A 11 7.39 6.25 8.35
CA ALA A 11 8.66 6.12 9.08
C ALA A 11 9.16 7.46 9.64
N ALA A 12 8.97 8.56 8.89
CA ALA A 12 9.38 9.90 9.32
C ALA A 12 8.50 10.47 10.44
N PHE A 13 7.22 10.10 10.47
CA PHE A 13 6.22 10.66 11.39
C PHE A 13 5.49 9.55 12.15
N ARG A 14 6.26 8.60 12.71
CA ARG A 14 5.75 7.35 13.30
C ARG A 14 4.74 7.58 14.42
N ASP A 15 4.84 8.68 15.15
CA ASP A 15 3.93 9.10 16.23
C ASP A 15 2.53 9.52 15.71
N LYS A 16 2.38 9.75 14.40
CA LYS A 16 1.10 10.10 13.76
C LYS A 16 0.29 8.90 13.27
N PHE A 17 0.83 7.70 13.42
CA PHE A 17 0.21 6.47 12.91
C PHE A 17 0.03 5.43 14.01
N ASN A 18 -1.03 4.63 13.89
CA ASN A 18 -1.26 3.46 14.74
C ASN A 18 -0.20 2.38 14.48
N ASP A 19 -0.14 1.41 15.39
CA ASP A 19 0.79 0.28 15.32
C ASP A 19 0.50 -0.70 14.18
N LYS A 20 -0.70 -0.62 13.58
CA LYS A 20 -1.10 -1.46 12.45
C LYS A 20 -1.43 -0.62 11.23
N VAL A 21 -0.96 -1.08 10.08
CA VAL A 21 -1.35 -0.57 8.77
C VAL A 21 -2.15 -1.64 8.07
N VAL A 22 -3.30 -1.25 7.52
CA VAL A 22 -4.16 -2.12 6.73
C VAL A 22 -4.23 -1.64 5.28
N ALA A 23 -4.45 -2.57 4.37
CA ALA A 23 -4.71 -2.31 2.96
C ALA A 23 -5.84 -3.22 2.49
N GLU A 24 -6.97 -2.62 2.16
CA GLU A 24 -8.10 -3.30 1.51
C GLU A 24 -7.77 -3.46 0.02
N MET A 25 -7.88 -4.69 -0.46
CA MET A 25 -7.54 -5.04 -1.83
C MET A 25 -8.81 -5.39 -2.58
N ARG A 26 -9.08 -4.69 -3.68
CA ARG A 26 -10.23 -4.95 -4.55
C ARG A 26 -10.36 -6.45 -4.91
N GLY A 27 -11.53 -7.01 -4.65
CA GLY A 27 -11.92 -8.39 -4.93
C GLY A 27 -12.22 -8.64 -6.41
N VAL A 28 -12.65 -9.85 -6.73
CA VAL A 28 -12.90 -10.28 -8.12
C VAL A 28 -14.21 -9.69 -8.64
N ILE A 29 -14.09 -8.91 -9.71
CA ILE A 29 -15.19 -8.30 -10.46
C ILE A 29 -14.81 -8.42 -11.94
N ASP A 30 -15.71 -8.92 -12.78
CA ASP A 30 -15.41 -9.07 -14.21
C ASP A 30 -15.56 -7.74 -14.99
N GLU A 31 -15.30 -7.80 -16.29
CA GLU A 31 -15.38 -6.65 -17.20
C GLU A 31 -16.80 -6.09 -17.36
N HIS A 32 -17.82 -6.87 -17.01
CA HIS A 32 -19.23 -6.48 -17.03
C HIS A 32 -19.71 -5.94 -15.67
N GLY A 33 -18.83 -5.86 -14.67
CA GLY A 33 -19.18 -5.40 -13.32
C GLY A 33 -19.84 -6.48 -12.45
N TYR A 34 -19.76 -7.76 -12.84
CA TYR A 34 -20.27 -8.88 -12.06
C TYR A 34 -19.25 -9.30 -11.00
N SER A 35 -19.68 -9.33 -9.74
CA SER A 35 -18.94 -9.91 -8.62
C SER A 35 -19.64 -11.19 -8.14
N PRO A 36 -18.99 -12.36 -8.18
CA PRO A 36 -19.58 -13.60 -7.68
C PRO A 36 -19.97 -13.49 -6.19
N PHE A 37 -19.11 -12.85 -5.39
CA PHE A 37 -19.36 -12.63 -3.97
C PHE A 37 -20.59 -11.74 -3.74
N TRP A 38 -20.68 -10.60 -4.43
CA TRP A 38 -21.85 -9.70 -4.32
C TRP A 38 -23.15 -10.40 -4.70
N GLN A 39 -23.15 -11.19 -5.78
CA GLN A 39 -24.35 -11.83 -6.29
C GLN A 39 -24.84 -12.93 -5.38
N SER A 40 -23.93 -13.66 -4.73
CA SER A 40 -24.29 -14.72 -3.79
C SER A 40 -24.73 -14.17 -2.43
N LEU A 41 -24.06 -13.13 -1.95
CA LEU A 41 -24.26 -12.58 -0.61
C LEU A 41 -24.88 -11.18 -0.61
N GLY A 42 -24.15 -10.19 -1.08
CA GLY A 42 -24.48 -8.77 -0.91
C GLY A 42 -25.87 -8.40 -1.44
N LYS A 43 -26.24 -8.83 -2.65
CA LYS A 43 -27.55 -8.54 -3.26
C LYS A 43 -28.76 -8.99 -2.42
N ARG A 44 -28.58 -9.96 -1.51
CA ARG A 44 -29.65 -10.43 -0.61
C ARG A 44 -29.93 -9.45 0.53
N PHE A 45 -28.93 -8.67 0.93
CA PHE A 45 -29.02 -7.68 2.00
C PHE A 45 -29.18 -6.26 1.48
N PHE A 46 -28.64 -5.99 0.30
CA PHE A 46 -28.68 -4.69 -0.36
C PHE A 46 -29.59 -4.81 -1.58
N SER A 47 -30.77 -4.18 -1.56
CA SER A 47 -31.70 -4.12 -2.70
C SER A 47 -31.22 -3.18 -3.81
N MET A 48 -29.93 -3.24 -4.16
CA MET A 48 -29.29 -2.42 -5.19
C MET A 48 -28.15 -3.16 -5.89
N ASP A 49 -27.75 -2.69 -7.07
CA ASP A 49 -26.63 -3.26 -7.82
C ASP A 49 -25.27 -2.89 -7.21
N PHE A 50 -24.26 -3.71 -7.50
CA PHE A 50 -22.90 -3.54 -6.98
C PHE A 50 -22.32 -2.16 -7.28
N SER A 51 -22.43 -1.69 -8.53
CA SER A 51 -21.91 -0.38 -8.95
C SER A 51 -22.50 0.79 -8.16
N ARG A 52 -23.77 0.67 -7.75
CA ARG A 52 -24.42 1.67 -6.90
C ARG A 52 -23.95 1.58 -5.45
N ALA A 53 -23.80 0.38 -4.91
CA ALA A 53 -23.26 0.18 -3.57
C ALA A 53 -21.82 0.71 -3.45
N ASP A 54 -20.97 0.39 -4.42
CA ASP A 54 -19.57 0.86 -4.52
C ASP A 54 -19.50 2.39 -4.59
N PHE A 55 -20.34 3.01 -5.42
CA PHE A 55 -20.43 4.48 -5.52
C PHE A 55 -20.87 5.15 -4.19
N LEU A 56 -21.87 4.59 -3.50
CA LEU A 56 -22.33 5.13 -2.22
C LEU A 56 -21.27 5.00 -1.12
N CYS A 57 -20.49 3.91 -1.14
CA CYS A 57 -19.34 3.76 -0.26
C CYS A 57 -18.25 4.80 -0.56
N GLY A 58 -17.93 5.01 -1.84
CA GLY A 58 -16.93 5.97 -2.30
C GLY A 58 -17.29 7.43 -1.98
N THR A 59 -18.58 7.76 -1.90
CA THR A 59 -19.07 9.11 -1.54
C THR A 59 -19.23 9.33 -0.03
N GLY A 60 -18.85 8.35 0.80
CA GLY A 60 -18.78 8.50 2.25
C GLY A 60 -20.10 8.31 2.99
N GLN A 61 -21.15 7.83 2.32
CA GLN A 61 -22.44 7.53 2.97
C GLN A 61 -22.38 6.22 3.76
N LYS A 62 -21.42 6.03 4.66
CA LYS A 62 -21.18 4.72 5.29
C LYS A 62 -22.27 4.28 6.29
N ALA A 63 -23.20 5.15 6.66
CA ALA A 63 -24.25 4.87 7.63
C ALA A 63 -25.21 3.75 7.17
N PHE A 64 -25.54 3.67 5.87
CA PHE A 64 -26.44 2.62 5.36
C PHE A 64 -25.82 1.22 5.45
N ILE A 65 -24.48 1.12 5.45
CA ILE A 65 -23.75 -0.15 5.46
C ILE A 65 -23.98 -0.86 6.80
N ALA A 66 -23.89 -0.13 7.91
CA ALA A 66 -24.03 -0.70 9.25
C ALA A 66 -25.44 -1.27 9.50
N GLU A 67 -26.47 -0.69 8.89
CA GLU A 67 -27.87 -1.14 9.06
C GLU A 67 -28.20 -2.38 8.22
N LEU A 68 -27.57 -2.53 7.05
CA LEU A 68 -27.84 -3.62 6.12
C LEU A 68 -26.93 -4.83 6.34
N MET A 69 -25.85 -4.68 7.10
CA MET A 69 -24.93 -5.78 7.36
C MET A 69 -25.57 -6.87 8.23
N PRO A 70 -25.36 -8.16 7.90
CA PRO A 70 -25.79 -9.28 8.72
C PRO A 70 -25.22 -9.17 10.14
N LYS A 71 -26.09 -9.21 11.15
CA LYS A 71 -25.69 -9.18 12.57
C LYS A 71 -25.18 -10.53 13.08
N HIS A 72 -25.39 -11.59 12.31
CA HIS A 72 -25.05 -12.96 12.68
C HIS A 72 -24.07 -13.56 11.67
N PRO A 73 -23.23 -14.53 12.09
CA PRO A 73 -22.33 -15.23 11.19
C PRO A 73 -23.08 -15.85 10.00
N ILE A 74 -22.41 -15.84 8.84
CA ILE A 74 -22.90 -16.48 7.63
C ILE A 74 -22.00 -17.67 7.33
N TYR A 75 -22.60 -18.84 7.15
CA TYR A 75 -21.88 -20.03 6.73
C TYR A 75 -21.52 -19.92 5.24
N THR A 76 -20.22 -19.92 4.94
CA THR A 76 -19.71 -19.82 3.56
C THR A 76 -20.20 -20.95 2.66
N HIS A 77 -20.52 -22.12 3.24
CA HIS A 77 -21.07 -23.27 2.52
C HIS A 77 -22.46 -23.01 1.91
N PHE A 78 -23.16 -21.94 2.31
CA PHE A 78 -24.42 -21.52 1.69
C PHE A 78 -24.25 -20.53 0.54
N LEU A 79 -23.02 -20.11 0.26
CA LEU A 79 -22.70 -19.31 -0.91
C LEU A 79 -22.53 -20.20 -2.14
N SER A 80 -22.70 -19.64 -3.34
CA SER A 80 -22.41 -20.35 -4.58
C SER A 80 -20.93 -20.75 -4.62
N GLN A 81 -20.61 -21.81 -5.37
CA GLN A 81 -19.22 -22.26 -5.49
C GLN A 81 -18.30 -21.13 -5.99
N GLU A 82 -18.74 -20.40 -7.02
CA GLU A 82 -17.99 -19.25 -7.56
C GLU A 82 -17.75 -18.15 -6.52
N ALA A 83 -18.70 -17.92 -5.60
CA ALA A 83 -18.53 -16.95 -4.52
C ALA A 83 -17.54 -17.45 -3.46
N GLN A 84 -17.57 -18.74 -3.12
CA GLN A 84 -16.61 -19.35 -2.20
C GLN A 84 -15.18 -19.28 -2.77
N ASP A 85 -15.02 -19.53 -4.06
CA ASP A 85 -13.72 -19.57 -4.74
C ASP A 85 -13.03 -18.19 -4.77
N VAL A 86 -13.80 -17.10 -4.77
CA VAL A 86 -13.26 -15.72 -4.81
C VAL A 86 -13.09 -15.06 -3.44
N ILE A 87 -13.48 -15.71 -2.33
CA ILE A 87 -13.26 -15.17 -0.98
C ILE A 87 -11.77 -14.99 -0.70
N GLY A 88 -11.36 -13.76 -0.38
CA GLY A 88 -9.96 -13.41 -0.12
C GLY A 88 -9.08 -13.39 -1.37
N GLN A 89 -9.68 -13.49 -2.56
CA GLN A 89 -8.99 -13.32 -3.83
C GLN A 89 -9.03 -11.87 -4.28
N VAL A 90 -7.97 -11.45 -4.97
CA VAL A 90 -7.86 -10.10 -5.52
C VAL A 90 -8.22 -10.09 -7.00
N HIS A 91 -8.72 -8.96 -7.48
CA HIS A 91 -8.85 -8.71 -8.92
C HIS A 91 -7.49 -8.93 -9.63
N PRO A 92 -7.44 -9.45 -10.87
CA PRO A 92 -6.18 -9.62 -11.62
C PRO A 92 -5.34 -8.34 -11.71
N GLN A 93 -5.98 -7.18 -11.90
CA GLN A 93 -5.28 -5.88 -11.93
C GLN A 93 -4.76 -5.43 -10.55
N THR A 94 -5.25 -6.01 -9.46
CA THR A 94 -4.85 -5.73 -8.08
C THR A 94 -3.77 -6.69 -7.59
N ALA A 95 -3.58 -7.85 -8.24
CA ALA A 95 -2.56 -8.85 -7.88
C ALA A 95 -1.12 -8.28 -7.79
N PRO A 96 -0.65 -7.41 -8.70
CA PRO A 96 0.69 -6.81 -8.56
C PRO A 96 0.83 -5.95 -7.29
N ALA A 97 -0.23 -5.23 -6.90
CA ALA A 97 -0.21 -4.42 -5.69
C ALA A 97 -0.15 -5.29 -4.42
N ARG A 98 -0.89 -6.40 -4.40
CA ARG A 98 -0.82 -7.40 -3.31
C ARG A 98 0.59 -7.93 -3.13
N ALA A 99 1.23 -8.38 -4.22
CA ALA A 99 2.59 -8.89 -4.18
C ALA A 99 3.61 -7.86 -3.65
N VAL A 100 3.44 -6.58 -4.00
CA VAL A 100 4.29 -5.50 -3.49
C VAL A 100 4.12 -5.30 -1.98
N LEU A 101 2.90 -5.39 -1.45
CA LEU A 101 2.62 -5.26 -0.02
C LEU A 101 3.12 -6.48 0.77
N GLU A 102 2.91 -7.69 0.25
CA GLU A 102 3.40 -8.93 0.90
C GLU A 102 4.93 -8.93 1.00
N LYS A 103 5.64 -8.48 -0.05
CA LYS A 103 7.10 -8.26 -0.02
C LYS A 103 7.54 -7.20 1.01
N GLU A 104 6.66 -6.29 1.39
CA GLU A 104 6.90 -5.31 2.45
C GLU A 104 6.56 -5.85 3.85
N GLY A 105 5.92 -7.02 3.95
CA GLY A 105 5.62 -7.70 5.21
C GLY A 105 4.14 -7.77 5.55
N PHE A 106 3.25 -7.29 4.66
CA PHE A 106 1.80 -7.41 4.84
C PHE A 106 1.35 -8.87 4.71
N ARG A 107 0.30 -9.24 5.43
CA ARG A 107 -0.27 -10.59 5.41
C ARG A 107 -1.78 -10.54 5.40
N TYR A 108 -2.38 -11.50 4.70
CA TYR A 108 -3.81 -11.75 4.78
C TYR A 108 -4.16 -12.40 6.12
N ARG A 109 -5.17 -11.86 6.80
CA ARG A 109 -5.57 -12.25 8.17
C ARG A 109 -7.05 -12.58 8.29
N ASN A 110 -7.61 -13.16 7.23
CA ASN A 110 -8.98 -13.66 7.16
C ASN A 110 -10.06 -12.56 7.32
N TYR A 111 -9.73 -11.32 6.94
CA TYR A 111 -10.68 -10.23 6.78
C TYR A 111 -10.89 -9.96 5.30
N ILE A 112 -12.15 -9.86 4.90
CA ILE A 112 -12.53 -9.56 3.51
C ILE A 112 -13.41 -8.32 3.46
N ASP A 113 -13.40 -7.65 2.32
CA ASP A 113 -14.39 -6.64 1.97
C ASP A 113 -15.77 -7.27 1.87
N ILE A 114 -16.77 -6.56 2.39
CA ILE A 114 -18.14 -7.03 2.53
C ILE A 114 -18.93 -6.95 1.22
N PHE A 115 -18.44 -6.24 0.20
CA PHE A 115 -19.07 -6.06 -1.09
C PHE A 115 -18.51 -7.03 -2.13
N ASP A 116 -17.18 -7.08 -2.27
CA ASP A 116 -16.52 -7.82 -3.35
C ASP A 116 -15.72 -9.05 -2.89
N GLY A 117 -15.63 -9.28 -1.57
CA GLY A 117 -14.91 -10.42 -0.99
C GLY A 117 -13.39 -10.30 -1.05
N GLY A 118 -12.86 -9.15 -1.47
CA GLY A 118 -11.44 -8.88 -1.59
C GLY A 118 -10.71 -8.88 -0.24
N PRO A 119 -9.45 -9.34 -0.15
CA PRO A 119 -8.76 -9.49 1.12
C PRO A 119 -8.32 -8.15 1.71
N THR A 120 -8.38 -8.04 3.03
CA THR A 120 -7.65 -7.04 3.79
C THR A 120 -6.30 -7.61 4.21
N LEU A 121 -5.23 -6.90 3.86
CA LEU A 121 -3.88 -7.20 4.30
C LEU A 121 -3.51 -6.30 5.48
N GLU A 122 -2.83 -6.85 6.48
CA GLU A 122 -2.32 -6.08 7.62
C GLU A 122 -0.82 -6.27 7.83
N CYS A 123 -0.18 -5.28 8.42
CA CYS A 123 1.18 -5.36 8.92
C CYS A 123 1.32 -4.54 10.20
N ASP A 124 2.09 -5.02 11.17
CA ASP A 124 2.58 -4.14 12.23
C ASP A 124 3.52 -3.12 11.57
N ILE A 125 3.26 -1.82 11.76
CA ILE A 125 3.92 -0.73 11.03
C ILE A 125 5.46 -0.81 11.13
N ASP A 126 5.99 -1.17 12.30
CA ASP A 126 7.44 -1.29 12.54
C ASP A 126 8.07 -2.53 11.89
N ARG A 127 7.25 -3.46 11.39
CA ARG A 127 7.69 -4.62 10.62
C ARG A 127 7.67 -4.39 9.12
N VAL A 128 7.02 -3.31 8.65
CA VAL A 128 7.03 -2.94 7.23
C VAL A 128 8.48 -2.73 6.80
N ARG A 129 8.94 -3.48 5.81
CA ARG A 129 10.37 -3.55 5.43
C ARG A 129 10.93 -2.17 5.09
N ALA A 130 10.20 -1.34 4.36
CA ALA A 130 10.63 0.00 3.99
C ALA A 130 10.77 0.91 5.23
N ILE A 131 9.90 0.75 6.23
CA ILE A 131 9.99 1.48 7.51
C ILE A 131 11.19 0.97 8.30
N ARG A 132 11.21 -0.33 8.62
CA ARG A 132 12.23 -1.00 9.42
C ARG A 132 13.66 -0.85 8.88
N LYS A 133 13.83 -0.89 7.55
CA LYS A 133 15.14 -0.78 6.89
C LYS A 133 15.50 0.65 6.50
N SER A 134 14.59 1.62 6.67
CA SER A 134 14.94 3.02 6.44
C SER A 134 15.82 3.55 7.56
N ARG A 135 16.75 4.44 7.21
CA ARG A 135 17.65 5.08 8.18
C ARG A 135 17.86 6.54 7.83
N LEU A 136 18.18 7.33 8.84
CA LEU A 136 18.66 8.70 8.62
C LEU A 136 20.13 8.68 8.22
N VAL A 137 20.46 9.45 7.19
CA VAL A 137 21.82 9.65 6.68
C VAL A 137 22.10 11.13 6.56
N GLU A 138 23.33 11.53 6.82
CA GLU A 138 23.74 12.93 6.67
C GLU A 138 23.84 13.30 5.19
N VAL A 139 23.51 14.54 4.85
CA VAL A 139 23.68 15.03 3.47
C VAL A 139 25.06 15.67 3.36
N ALA A 140 25.89 15.15 2.46
CA ALA A 140 27.19 15.74 2.14
C ALA A 140 27.15 16.40 0.75
N GLU A 141 27.92 17.48 0.59
CA GLU A 141 28.19 18.04 -0.73
C GLU A 141 29.30 17.21 -1.39
N GLY A 142 28.95 16.49 -2.46
CA GLY A 142 29.86 15.56 -3.12
C GLY A 142 29.48 15.29 -4.57
N GLN A 143 30.43 14.73 -5.33
CA GLN A 143 30.14 14.21 -6.66
C GLN A 143 29.39 12.88 -6.51
N PRO A 144 28.36 12.62 -7.33
CA PRO A 144 27.62 11.38 -7.22
C PRO A 144 28.57 10.22 -7.47
N ALA A 145 28.51 9.20 -6.62
CA ALA A 145 29.31 8.01 -6.77
C ALA A 145 29.20 7.46 -8.20
N GLN A 146 30.33 7.30 -8.87
CA GLN A 146 30.40 6.73 -10.22
C GLN A 146 30.30 5.21 -10.11
N GLY A 147 29.28 4.61 -10.72
CA GLY A 147 29.06 3.16 -10.67
C GLY A 147 27.60 2.74 -10.84
N ASP A 148 27.36 1.43 -10.98
CA ASP A 148 26.00 0.88 -11.00
C ASP A 148 25.51 0.64 -9.57
N PHE A 149 24.89 1.66 -8.99
CA PHE A 149 24.33 1.61 -7.64
C PHE A 149 22.85 1.19 -7.65
N PRO A 150 22.38 0.52 -6.58
CA PRO A 150 20.99 0.14 -6.46
C PRO A 150 20.09 1.39 -6.38
N ALA A 151 18.87 1.25 -6.90
CA ALA A 151 17.85 2.26 -6.73
C ALA A 151 17.46 2.36 -5.24
N CYS A 152 17.38 3.58 -4.72
CA CYS A 152 17.06 3.92 -3.34
C CYS A 152 16.02 5.04 -3.32
N LEU A 153 15.12 4.99 -2.34
CA LEU A 153 14.22 6.10 -2.02
C LEU A 153 14.89 6.97 -0.97
N VAL A 154 14.91 8.27 -1.23
CA VAL A 154 15.40 9.29 -0.30
C VAL A 154 14.26 10.25 -0.01
N ALA A 155 13.96 10.46 1.26
CA ALA A 155 12.90 11.32 1.73
C ALA A 155 13.43 12.40 2.68
N ASN A 156 12.87 13.60 2.60
CA ASN A 156 13.04 14.58 3.67
C ASN A 156 12.07 14.25 4.83
N GLU A 157 12.30 14.83 5.99
CA GLU A 157 11.39 14.70 7.15
C GLU A 157 10.67 16.01 7.45
N ASN A 158 10.29 16.75 6.40
CA ASN A 158 9.43 17.92 6.53
C ASN A 158 7.98 17.49 6.38
N TYR A 159 7.17 17.62 7.44
CA TYR A 159 5.78 17.17 7.44
C TYR A 159 4.91 17.86 6.38
N HIS A 160 5.02 19.19 6.27
CA HIS A 160 4.21 20.00 5.34
C HIS A 160 4.74 19.98 3.91
N HIS A 161 6.05 19.82 3.75
CA HIS A 161 6.75 19.79 2.46
C HIS A 161 7.42 18.45 2.23
N PHE A 162 6.72 17.35 2.54
CA PHE A 162 7.28 16.02 2.39
C PHE A 162 7.57 15.73 0.92
N ARG A 163 8.76 15.20 0.65
CA ARG A 163 9.24 14.84 -0.69
C ARG A 163 9.98 13.52 -0.61
N VAL A 164 9.77 12.67 -1.62
CA VAL A 164 10.53 11.44 -1.85
C VAL A 164 11.03 11.43 -3.27
N VAL A 165 12.32 11.13 -3.42
CA VAL A 165 12.96 10.98 -4.73
C VAL A 165 13.55 9.59 -4.87
N LEU A 166 13.58 9.08 -6.10
CA LEU A 166 14.29 7.86 -6.45
C LEU A 166 15.68 8.23 -6.96
N VAL A 167 16.71 7.68 -6.33
CA VAL A 167 18.11 7.94 -6.65
C VAL A 167 18.88 6.63 -6.74
N ARG A 168 19.94 6.58 -7.54
CA ARG A 168 20.89 5.46 -7.53
C ARG A 168 22.09 5.88 -6.69
N THR A 169 22.29 5.22 -5.56
CA THR A 169 23.33 5.57 -4.58
C THR A 169 23.68 4.34 -3.75
N ASP A 170 24.87 4.36 -3.14
CA ASP A 170 25.26 3.31 -2.22
C ASP A 170 24.40 3.37 -0.95
N SER A 171 23.60 2.32 -0.74
CA SER A 171 22.75 2.20 0.44
C SER A 171 23.50 1.90 1.73
N SER A 172 24.82 1.68 1.68
CA SER A 172 25.68 1.41 2.84
C SER A 172 26.40 2.64 3.38
N ASP A 173 26.48 3.72 2.59
CA ASP A 173 27.26 4.91 2.95
C ASP A 173 26.64 5.69 4.13
N ARG A 174 27.47 6.28 4.98
CA ARG A 174 27.02 7.09 6.12
C ARG A 174 26.52 8.47 5.68
N ALA A 175 27.03 8.97 4.56
CA ALA A 175 26.63 10.22 3.96
C ALA A 175 25.97 10.00 2.59
N PHE A 176 25.02 10.87 2.24
CA PHE A 176 24.39 10.92 0.93
C PHE A 176 24.89 12.14 0.16
N ASP A 177 25.62 11.89 -0.94
CA ASP A 177 26.15 12.95 -1.80
C ASP A 177 25.07 13.56 -2.69
N PHE A 178 24.79 14.84 -2.48
CA PHE A 178 23.78 15.58 -3.24
C PHE A 178 24.41 16.32 -4.44
N ASN A 179 24.01 16.00 -5.68
CA ASN A 179 24.42 16.75 -6.89
C ASN A 179 23.26 17.52 -7.55
N ARG A 180 23.62 18.48 -8.41
CA ARG A 180 22.80 19.27 -9.37
C ARG A 180 21.92 18.48 -10.36
N ARG A 181 21.94 17.14 -10.39
CA ARG A 181 20.94 16.34 -11.13
C ARG A 181 19.73 15.97 -10.26
N THR A 182 19.93 15.92 -8.94
CA THR A 182 18.89 15.76 -7.92
C THR A 182 18.22 17.11 -7.57
N THR A 183 18.81 18.25 -7.96
CA THR A 183 18.26 19.61 -7.79
C THR A 183 17.04 19.95 -8.66
N ARG A 184 16.48 19.00 -9.41
CA ARG A 184 15.12 19.18 -9.94
C ARG A 184 14.02 19.01 -8.87
N CYS A 185 14.39 18.71 -7.62
CA CYS A 185 13.51 18.82 -6.46
C CYS A 185 13.92 20.07 -5.65
N PRO A 186 13.32 21.25 -5.90
CA PRO A 186 13.82 22.55 -5.42
C PRO A 186 13.73 22.77 -3.89
N GLU A 187 13.21 21.81 -3.14
CA GLU A 187 12.84 21.98 -1.73
C GLU A 187 13.37 20.87 -0.80
N MET A 188 14.39 20.09 -1.21
CA MET A 188 15.11 19.28 -0.23
C MET A 188 16.05 20.19 0.58
N PRO A 189 15.83 20.34 1.91
CA PRO A 189 16.64 21.24 2.71
C PRO A 189 18.11 20.81 2.69
N ARG A 190 19.01 21.78 2.49
CA ARG A 190 20.48 21.61 2.49
C ARG A 190 21.08 21.33 3.88
N ARG A 191 20.26 20.97 4.88
CA ARG A 191 20.63 20.64 6.27
C ARG A 191 19.62 19.63 6.83
N ASP A 192 19.95 18.58 7.58
CA ASP A 192 21.23 17.89 7.83
C ASP A 192 21.10 16.38 7.60
N ARG A 193 19.87 15.84 7.53
CA ARG A 193 19.62 14.40 7.40
C ARG A 193 18.44 14.09 6.50
N VAL A 194 18.57 13.03 5.72
CA VAL A 194 17.49 12.48 4.89
C VAL A 194 17.26 11.02 5.25
N ARG A 195 16.03 10.56 5.08
CA ARG A 195 15.69 9.15 5.29
C ARG A 195 15.92 8.38 4.00
N LEU A 196 16.75 7.34 4.06
CA LEU A 196 17.13 6.52 2.93
C LEU A 196 16.70 5.07 3.12
N VAL A 197 16.17 4.45 2.06
CA VAL A 197 15.98 3.00 1.99
C VAL A 197 16.20 2.50 0.58
N ARG A 198 16.85 1.33 0.43
CA ARG A 198 16.97 0.67 -0.87
C ARG A 198 15.58 0.35 -1.42
N LEU A 199 15.30 0.67 -2.68
CA LEU A 199 14.17 0.12 -3.39
C LEU A 199 14.49 -1.35 -3.63
N CYS A 200 13.75 -2.28 -3.00
CA CYS A 200 13.91 -3.70 -3.39
C CYS A 200 13.67 -3.77 -4.90
N ALA A 201 14.67 -4.27 -5.62
CA ALA A 201 14.51 -4.58 -7.02
C ALA A 201 13.35 -5.56 -7.14
N GLU A 202 12.55 -5.42 -8.20
CA GLU A 202 11.98 -6.62 -8.79
C GLU A 202 13.16 -7.57 -8.97
N GLU A 203 13.14 -8.73 -8.29
CA GLU A 203 13.90 -9.86 -8.81
C GLU A 203 13.45 -9.94 -10.27
N LYS A 204 14.38 -9.68 -11.19
CA LYS A 204 14.15 -9.95 -12.60
C LYS A 204 13.59 -11.36 -12.64
N THR A 205 12.31 -11.49 -12.96
CA THR A 205 11.72 -12.79 -13.23
C THR A 205 12.56 -13.37 -14.36
N ALA A 206 13.23 -14.48 -14.07
CA ALA A 206 13.89 -15.31 -15.07
C ALA A 206 12.86 -15.77 -16.11
#